data_AF-A0A7J8HSS4-F1
#
_entry.id   AF-A0A7J8HSS4-F1
#
_cell.length_a   1.000
_cell.length_b   1.000
_cell.length_c   1.000
_cell.angle_alpha   90.00
_cell.angle_beta   90.00
_cell.angle_gamma   90.00
#
_symmetry.space_group_name_H-M   'P 1'
#
loop_
_entity.id
_entity.type
_entity.pdbx_description
1 polymer ?
#
loop_
_entity_poly.entity_id
_entity_poly.type
_entity_poly.pdbx_seq_one_letter_code
_entity_poly.pdbx_strand_id
1 'polypeptide(L)'
;MVAAFVFRGLCRARPALRCPLADLLWAPRRGHRLTPADDELYQRTRIALLQRESPHATYIDSYSSRGFVVNGNRVLGPCALLPLSVVQWNVGSHQDITEESFSLFWMLEPRIEIVVVGTGDRTERLPPQVLRAMRQRGIAVEVQDTPNACATFNFLCHEGRVTGAALIPPPGGTVLTSPVQAAA
;
A
#
# COMPACT_ATOMS: atom_id res chain seq x y z
N MET A 1 -53.43 -13.37 23.92
CA MET A 1 -54.08 -14.59 23.40
C MET A 1 -53.25 -15.05 22.21
N VAL A 2 -52.37 -16.03 22.43
CA VAL A 2 -51.32 -16.51 21.51
C VAL A 2 -51.79 -17.82 20.85
N ALA A 3 -51.54 -17.93 19.54
CA ALA A 3 -51.34 -19.10 18.66
C ALA A 3 -52.15 -20.40 18.84
N ALA A 4 -52.58 -21.00 17.71
CA ALA A 4 -52.14 -22.34 17.30
C ALA A 4 -52.64 -22.75 15.90
N PHE A 5 -51.72 -23.41 15.19
CA PHE A 5 -51.84 -24.23 13.97
C PHE A 5 -53.04 -25.20 13.93
N VAL A 6 -53.43 -25.68 12.74
CA VAL A 6 -53.31 -27.11 12.35
C VAL A 6 -53.47 -27.31 10.83
N PHE A 7 -52.56 -28.13 10.31
CA PHE A 7 -52.38 -28.66 8.96
C PHE A 7 -53.24 -29.92 8.72
N ARG A 8 -53.70 -30.18 7.48
CA ARG A 8 -54.01 -31.50 6.87
C ARG A 8 -54.61 -31.21 5.47
N GLY A 9 -54.19 -31.77 4.34
CA GLY A 9 -53.45 -32.99 4.05
C GLY A 9 -54.37 -34.02 3.37
N LEU A 10 -53.91 -34.55 2.22
CA LEU A 10 -54.41 -35.67 1.38
C LEU A 10 -55.24 -35.25 0.15
N CYS A 11 -55.07 -35.68 -1.11
CA CYS A 11 -54.32 -36.73 -1.85
C CYS A 11 -55.33 -37.53 -2.72
N ARG A 12 -54.85 -37.96 -3.91
CA ARG A 12 -55.43 -38.88 -4.92
C ARG A 12 -56.47 -38.28 -5.88
N ALA A 13 -56.54 -38.64 -7.17
CA ALA A 13 -55.75 -39.53 -8.02
C ALA A 13 -56.01 -39.19 -9.52
N ARG A 14 -55.14 -39.73 -10.37
CA ARG A 14 -55.12 -39.65 -11.85
C ARG A 14 -56.42 -40.13 -12.52
N PRO A 15 -56.61 -39.72 -13.79
CA PRO A 15 -56.61 -40.73 -14.84
C PRO A 15 -55.61 -40.37 -15.96
N ALA A 16 -55.05 -41.43 -16.53
CA ALA A 16 -54.13 -41.39 -17.65
C ALA A 16 -54.85 -41.89 -18.91
N LEU A 17 -54.24 -41.54 -20.06
CA LEU A 17 -54.33 -42.15 -21.39
C LEU A 17 -55.45 -41.60 -22.30
N ARG A 18 -55.26 -41.33 -23.60
CA ARG A 18 -54.21 -41.65 -24.58
C ARG A 18 -54.19 -40.51 -25.62
N CYS A 19 -53.01 -40.09 -26.09
CA CYS A 19 -52.88 -39.55 -27.45
C CYS A 19 -51.76 -40.32 -28.18
N PRO A 20 -51.89 -40.57 -29.49
CA PRO A 20 -51.12 -41.60 -30.19
C PRO A 20 -49.67 -41.17 -30.44
N LEU A 21 -48.82 -42.19 -30.51
CA LEU A 21 -47.40 -42.14 -30.80
C LEU A 21 -47.18 -42.26 -32.33
N ALA A 22 -47.02 -41.11 -33.00
CA ALA A 22 -46.43 -40.89 -34.34
C ALA A 22 -46.66 -39.40 -34.62
N ASP A 23 -45.68 -38.50 -34.73
CA ASP A 23 -44.48 -38.60 -35.55
C ASP A 23 -43.28 -37.99 -34.81
N LEU A 24 -42.25 -38.81 -34.68
CA LEU A 24 -40.88 -38.38 -34.43
C LEU A 24 -40.36 -37.64 -35.66
N LEU A 25 -39.45 -36.68 -35.39
CA LEU A 25 -38.48 -36.04 -36.30
C LEU A 25 -38.74 -34.56 -36.64
N TRP A 26 -38.73 -33.70 -35.62
CA TRP A 26 -38.19 -32.35 -35.80
C TRP A 26 -37.40 -31.91 -34.56
N ALA A 27 -36.12 -32.26 -34.55
CA ALA A 27 -35.19 -31.74 -33.56
C ALA A 27 -34.83 -30.29 -33.92
N PRO A 28 -34.92 -29.32 -32.98
CA PRO A 28 -34.45 -27.97 -33.25
C PRO A 28 -32.92 -27.98 -33.38
N ARG A 29 -32.42 -27.72 -34.59
CA ARG A 29 -30.99 -27.53 -34.84
C ARG A 29 -30.53 -26.22 -34.20
N ARG A 30 -30.11 -26.24 -32.93
CA ARG A 30 -29.25 -25.17 -32.35
C ARG A 30 -27.85 -25.29 -32.93
N GLY A 31 -27.68 -24.80 -34.15
CA GLY A 31 -26.40 -24.75 -34.84
C GLY A 31 -25.63 -23.48 -34.50
N HIS A 32 -25.19 -23.33 -33.25
CA HIS A 32 -23.99 -22.53 -32.93
C HIS A 32 -23.26 -23.22 -31.78
N ARG A 33 -22.53 -24.27 -32.14
CA ARG A 33 -21.51 -24.88 -31.30
C ARG A 33 -20.23 -24.14 -31.61
N LEU A 34 -19.92 -23.10 -30.83
CA LEU A 34 -18.59 -22.47 -30.87
C LEU A 34 -17.57 -23.58 -30.61
N THR A 35 -16.68 -23.79 -31.57
CA THR A 35 -15.57 -24.74 -31.42
C THR A 35 -14.40 -24.02 -30.76
N PRO A 36 -13.51 -24.70 -30.00
CA PRO A 36 -12.30 -24.08 -29.44
C PRO A 36 -11.34 -23.52 -30.51
N ALA A 37 -11.60 -23.77 -31.81
CA ALA A 37 -10.86 -23.20 -32.93
C ALA A 37 -11.38 -21.81 -33.33
N ASP A 38 -12.59 -21.43 -32.91
CA ASP A 38 -13.12 -20.07 -33.11
C ASP A 38 -12.46 -19.04 -32.15
N ASP A 39 -11.64 -19.53 -31.21
CA ASP A 39 -10.84 -18.76 -30.26
C ASP A 39 -9.49 -18.28 -30.85
N GLU A 40 -9.23 -18.42 -32.16
CA GLU A 40 -7.99 -17.90 -32.79
C GLU A 40 -7.90 -16.36 -32.78
N LEU A 41 -8.99 -15.67 -32.46
CA LEU A 41 -9.02 -14.25 -32.10
C LEU A 41 -9.01 -14.03 -30.58
N TYR A 42 -8.27 -14.84 -29.82
CA TYR A 42 -7.92 -14.55 -28.43
C TYR A 42 -7.01 -13.30 -28.37
N GLN A 43 -7.59 -12.14 -28.62
CA GLN A 43 -7.01 -10.86 -28.21
C GLN A 43 -7.03 -10.84 -26.69
N ARG A 44 -5.98 -11.40 -26.08
CA ARG A 44 -5.72 -11.18 -24.66
C ARG A 44 -5.69 -9.66 -24.46
N THR A 45 -6.69 -9.13 -23.78
CA THR A 45 -6.65 -7.75 -23.30
C THR A 45 -5.49 -7.68 -22.30
N ARG A 46 -4.30 -7.33 -22.78
CA ARG A 46 -3.19 -6.98 -21.91
C ARG A 46 -3.53 -5.64 -21.29
N ILE A 47 -4.15 -5.70 -20.13
CA ILE A 47 -4.17 -4.58 -19.20
C ILE A 47 -2.75 -4.41 -18.68
N ALA A 48 -1.97 -3.55 -19.35
CA ALA A 48 -0.82 -2.93 -18.74
C ALA A 48 -1.40 -1.90 -17.77
N LEU A 49 -1.49 -2.28 -16.49
CA LEU A 49 -1.81 -1.33 -15.43
C LEU A 49 -0.62 -0.37 -15.34
N LEU A 50 -0.69 0.73 -16.10
CA LEU A 50 0.25 1.83 -15.98
C LEU A 50 -0.02 2.44 -14.61
N GLN A 51 0.80 2.01 -13.64
CA GLN A 51 0.81 2.58 -12.32
C GLN A 51 0.98 4.08 -12.48
N ARG A 52 0.03 4.83 -11.93
CA ARG A 52 0.06 6.29 -11.99
C ARG A 52 1.22 6.72 -11.09
N GLU A 53 2.41 6.85 -11.66
CA GLU A 53 3.54 7.48 -10.98
C GLU A 53 3.07 8.88 -10.61
N SER A 54 2.86 9.11 -9.31
CA SER A 54 2.63 10.44 -8.78
C SER A 54 3.95 11.20 -9.00
N PRO A 55 4.00 12.21 -9.88
CA PRO A 55 5.25 12.85 -10.30
C PRO A 55 5.98 13.61 -9.18
N HIS A 56 5.44 13.59 -7.95
CA HIS A 56 5.94 14.34 -6.81
C HIS A 56 6.13 13.48 -5.55
N ALA A 57 6.08 12.15 -5.65
CA ALA A 57 6.37 11.29 -4.51
C ALA A 57 7.88 11.26 -4.23
N THR A 58 8.25 11.55 -2.98
CA THR A 58 9.64 11.43 -2.52
C THR A 58 9.92 9.97 -2.18
N TYR A 59 10.92 9.36 -2.83
CA TYR A 59 11.35 7.99 -2.59
C TYR A 59 12.82 7.92 -2.20
N ILE A 60 13.14 6.99 -1.31
CA ILE A 60 14.51 6.70 -0.91
C ILE A 60 15.03 5.56 -1.77
N ASP A 61 16.08 5.82 -2.54
CA ASP A 61 16.70 4.84 -3.45
C ASP A 61 17.72 3.97 -2.73
N SER A 62 18.57 4.60 -1.91
CA SER A 62 19.63 3.95 -1.16
C SER A 62 20.07 4.78 0.04
N TYR A 63 20.76 4.13 0.98
CA TYR A 63 21.41 4.80 2.09
C TYR A 63 22.86 4.38 2.23
N SER A 64 23.64 5.19 2.92
CA SER A 64 25.06 5.01 3.19
C SER A 64 25.37 5.49 4.61
N SER A 65 26.57 5.22 5.11
CA SER A 65 27.00 5.74 6.41
C SER A 65 27.14 7.26 6.46
N ARG A 66 27.18 7.92 5.29
CA ARG A 66 27.29 9.37 5.17
C ARG A 66 25.96 10.06 4.92
N GLY A 67 24.88 9.34 4.61
CA GLY A 67 23.60 9.94 4.23
C GLY A 67 22.79 9.07 3.26
N PHE A 68 21.89 9.70 2.52
CA PHE A 68 20.83 9.06 1.74
C PHE A 68 20.86 9.48 0.27
N VAL A 69 20.31 8.64 -0.59
CA VAL A 69 20.00 8.96 -1.99
C VAL A 69 18.49 8.95 -2.13
N VAL A 70 17.93 10.09 -2.51
CA VAL A 70 16.49 10.33 -2.59
C VAL A 70 16.16 10.89 -3.97
N ASN A 71 15.36 10.17 -4.75
CA ASN A 71 15.05 10.49 -6.14
C ASN A 71 16.32 10.82 -6.96
N GLY A 72 17.39 10.04 -6.78
CA GLY A 72 18.70 10.24 -7.41
C GLY A 72 19.59 11.32 -6.79
N ASN A 73 19.06 12.15 -5.88
CA ASN A 73 19.82 13.22 -5.22
C ASN A 73 20.49 12.73 -3.93
N ARG A 74 21.78 13.04 -3.76
CA ARG A 74 22.53 12.67 -2.56
C ARG A 74 22.36 13.72 -1.46
N VAL A 75 21.85 13.28 -0.31
CA VAL A 75 21.69 14.09 0.90
C VAL A 75 22.67 13.59 1.95
N LEU A 76 23.52 14.48 2.46
CA LEU A 76 24.53 14.13 3.44
C LEU A 76 24.02 14.37 4.86
N GLY A 77 24.32 13.42 5.74
CA GLY A 77 23.94 13.44 7.14
C GLY A 77 22.46 13.10 7.38
N PRO A 78 21.97 13.42 8.58
CA PRO A 78 20.57 13.26 8.96
C PRO A 78 19.66 14.16 8.12
N CYS A 79 18.52 13.62 7.70
CA CYS A 79 17.58 14.34 6.85
C CYS A 79 16.14 14.10 7.26
N ALA A 80 15.30 15.10 7.02
CA ALA A 80 13.87 15.00 7.12
C ALA A 80 13.26 15.02 5.71
N LEU A 81 12.52 13.96 5.39
CA LEU A 81 11.75 13.82 4.17
C LEU A 81 10.34 14.31 4.43
N LEU A 82 9.92 15.25 3.60
CA LEU A 82 8.59 15.82 3.56
C LEU A 82 7.91 15.36 2.26
N PRO A 83 6.58 15.43 2.15
CA PRO A 83 5.89 14.95 0.95
C PRO A 83 6.44 15.51 -0.37
N LEU A 84 6.86 16.79 -0.37
CA LEU A 84 7.30 17.52 -1.57
C LEU A 84 8.76 17.98 -1.52
N SER A 85 9.49 17.74 -0.43
CA SER A 85 10.83 18.30 -0.24
C SER A 85 11.69 17.47 0.70
N VAL A 86 13.00 17.65 0.60
CA VAL A 86 13.98 17.05 1.51
C VAL A 86 14.73 18.18 2.18
N VAL A 87 14.82 18.12 3.50
CA VAL A 87 15.54 19.11 4.30
C VAL A 87 16.55 18.42 5.20
N GLN A 88 17.64 19.11 5.49
CA GLN A 88 18.64 18.61 6.42
C GLN A 88 18.10 18.70 7.85
N TRP A 89 18.28 17.63 8.61
CA TRP A 89 17.78 17.54 9.97
C TRP A 89 18.91 17.81 10.96
N ASN A 90 18.75 18.83 11.80
CA ASN A 90 19.79 19.27 12.74
C ASN A 90 19.78 18.44 14.04
N VAL A 91 20.11 17.15 13.94
CA VAL A 91 20.14 16.20 15.06
C VAL A 91 21.37 15.31 14.90
N GLY A 92 22.26 15.24 15.90
CA GLY A 92 23.47 14.42 15.82
C GLY A 92 23.22 12.95 16.12
N SER A 93 22.38 12.67 17.12
CA SER A 93 22.03 11.32 17.57
C SER A 93 20.57 11.25 18.03
N HIS A 94 20.08 10.04 18.27
CA HIS A 94 18.71 9.80 18.78
C HIS A 94 18.42 10.51 20.12
N GLN A 95 19.46 10.85 20.89
CA GLN A 95 19.34 11.56 22.17
C GLN A 95 19.08 13.06 22.00
N ASP A 96 19.47 13.65 20.87
CA ASP A 96 19.31 15.07 20.57
C ASP A 96 17.92 15.38 19.99
N ILE A 97 17.06 14.37 19.88
CA ILE A 97 15.72 14.50 19.33
C ILE A 97 14.82 15.18 20.36
N THR A 98 14.49 16.45 20.09
CA THR A 98 13.57 17.23 20.89
C THR A 98 12.23 17.41 20.17
N GLU A 99 11.27 18.04 20.84
CA GLU A 99 10.02 18.43 20.18
C GLU A 99 10.31 19.39 19.02
N GLU A 100 11.17 20.39 19.24
CA GLU A 100 11.54 21.39 18.23
C GLU A 100 12.12 20.78 16.95
N SER A 101 12.84 19.66 17.07
CA SER A 101 13.37 18.90 15.93
C SER A 101 12.29 18.44 14.95
N PHE A 102 11.04 18.30 15.42
CA PHE A 102 9.90 17.89 14.60
C PHE A 102 9.02 19.05 14.12
N SER A 103 9.39 20.29 14.43
CA SER A 103 8.57 21.47 14.15
C SER A 103 8.12 21.61 12.71
N LEU A 104 8.98 21.25 11.78
CA LEU A 104 8.69 21.28 10.35
C LEU A 104 7.51 20.36 9.98
N PHE A 105 7.34 19.21 10.62
CA PHE A 105 6.33 18.22 10.21
C PHE A 105 4.89 18.66 10.47
N TRP A 106 4.65 19.52 11.46
CA TRP A 106 3.31 20.02 11.75
C TRP A 106 3.03 21.44 11.23
N MET A 107 4.03 22.09 10.63
CA MET A 107 3.90 23.41 10.02
C MET A 107 3.55 23.35 8.53
N LEU A 108 3.47 22.16 7.96
CA LEU A 108 3.31 21.94 6.52
C LEU A 108 1.90 21.51 6.16
N GLU A 109 1.50 21.93 4.96
CA GLU A 109 0.27 21.54 4.31
C GLU A 109 0.60 20.80 3.00
N PRO A 110 0.00 19.62 2.73
CA PRO A 110 -1.02 18.93 3.51
C PRO A 110 -0.49 18.36 4.84
N ARG A 111 -1.38 18.21 5.83
CA ARG A 111 -1.02 17.70 7.16
C ARG A 111 -0.46 16.28 7.06
N ILE A 112 0.69 16.06 7.67
CA ILE A 112 1.35 14.77 7.71
C ILE A 112 0.63 13.88 8.73
N GLU A 113 0.20 12.71 8.29
CA GLU A 113 -0.53 11.75 9.14
C GLU A 113 0.42 10.86 9.94
N ILE A 114 1.55 10.51 9.34
CA ILE A 114 2.52 9.57 9.87
C ILE A 114 3.94 10.04 9.58
N VAL A 115 4.80 9.97 10.60
CA VAL A 115 6.23 10.24 10.49
C VAL A 115 7.00 9.00 10.90
N VAL A 116 7.84 8.50 9.99
CA VAL A 116 8.73 7.37 10.25
C VAL A 116 10.09 7.91 10.71
N VAL A 117 10.54 7.50 11.89
CA VAL A 117 11.81 7.93 12.49
C VAL A 117 12.81 6.80 12.42
N GLY A 118 13.89 7.01 11.65
CA GLY A 118 15.03 6.10 11.54
C GLY A 118 16.16 6.52 12.47
N THR A 119 16.42 5.75 13.53
CA THR A 119 17.42 6.10 14.57
C THR A 119 18.85 5.64 14.25
N GLY A 120 19.11 5.15 13.04
CA GLY A 120 20.42 4.64 12.62
C GLY A 120 20.43 3.11 12.51
N ASP A 121 21.43 2.46 13.10
CA ASP A 121 21.65 1.02 12.98
C ASP A 121 20.65 0.18 13.80
N ARG A 122 20.13 0.75 14.89
CA ARG A 122 19.21 0.07 15.81
C ARG A 122 18.03 0.96 16.13
N THR A 123 16.89 0.33 16.39
CA THR A 123 15.70 1.02 16.91
C THR A 123 15.96 1.48 18.33
N GLU A 124 16.02 2.80 18.52
CA GLU A 124 16.16 3.43 19.83
C GLU A 124 14.84 4.05 20.29
N ARG A 125 14.66 4.22 21.60
CA ARG A 125 13.43 4.84 22.13
C ARG A 125 13.54 6.35 22.11
N LEU A 126 12.51 7.00 21.53
CA LEU A 126 12.37 8.45 21.61
C LEU A 126 11.85 8.90 22.99
N PRO A 127 12.16 10.14 23.40
CA PRO A 127 11.59 10.71 24.61
C PRO A 127 10.05 10.69 24.57
N PRO A 128 9.37 10.27 25.65
CA PRO A 128 7.91 10.13 25.66
C PRO A 128 7.18 11.47 25.48
N GLN A 129 7.84 12.58 25.82
CA GLN A 129 7.33 13.94 25.64
C GLN A 129 7.12 14.26 24.16
N VAL A 130 8.09 13.89 23.31
CA VAL A 130 8.02 14.09 21.85
C VAL A 130 6.87 13.28 21.25
N LEU A 131 6.76 12.00 21.61
CA LEU A 131 5.67 11.13 21.14
C LEU A 131 4.29 11.67 21.54
N ARG A 132 4.17 12.22 22.76
CA ARG A 132 2.94 12.85 23.23
C ARG A 132 2.61 14.12 22.45
N ALA A 133 3.59 14.99 22.21
CA ALA A 133 3.41 16.22 21.44
C ALA A 133 2.96 15.94 20.00
N MET A 134 3.58 14.97 19.33
CA MET A 134 3.21 14.55 17.98
C MET A 134 1.79 13.98 17.94
N ARG A 135 1.42 13.12 18.91
CA ARG A 135 0.07 12.57 19.02
C ARG A 135 -0.99 13.66 19.24
N GLN A 136 -0.69 14.66 20.07
CA GLN A 136 -1.60 15.80 20.29
C GLN A 136 -1.85 16.61 19.01
N ARG A 137 -0.88 16.63 18.11
CA ARG A 137 -0.99 17.27 16.78
C ARG A 137 -1.64 16.36 15.73
N GLY A 138 -2.01 15.13 16.08
CA GLY A 138 -2.62 14.16 15.18
C GLY A 138 -1.63 13.42 14.28
N ILE A 139 -0.34 13.45 14.60
CA ILE A 139 0.73 12.80 13.83
C ILE A 139 1.10 11.48 14.51
N ALA A 140 0.96 10.37 13.80
CA ALA A 140 1.46 9.07 14.24
C ALA A 140 2.99 9.02 14.06
N VAL A 141 3.71 8.52 15.06
CA VAL A 141 5.17 8.38 14.99
C VAL A 141 5.53 6.90 15.07
N GLU A 142 6.23 6.41 14.06
CA GLU A 142 6.80 5.06 14.04
C GLU A 142 8.31 5.15 14.17
N VAL A 143 8.90 4.42 15.11
CA VAL A 143 10.33 4.46 15.37
C VAL A 143 10.94 3.11 15.00
N GLN A 144 11.91 3.14 14.09
CA GLN A 144 12.57 1.97 13.52
C GLN A 144 14.08 2.25 13.34
N ASP A 145 14.84 1.21 13.07
CA ASP A 145 16.16 1.32 12.46
C ASP A 145 16.03 1.90 11.04
N THR A 146 17.07 2.59 10.59
CA THR A 146 17.08 3.32 9.33
C THR A 146 16.76 2.45 8.10
N PRO A 147 17.29 1.21 7.96
CA PRO A 147 16.94 0.35 6.83
C PRO A 147 15.45 0.04 6.76
N ASN A 148 14.85 -0.35 7.88
CA ASN A 148 13.41 -0.64 7.95
C ASN A 148 12.58 0.64 7.79
N ALA A 149 13.02 1.76 8.38
CA ALA A 149 12.36 3.05 8.23
C ALA A 149 12.28 3.48 6.76
N CYS A 150 13.35 3.29 5.98
CA CYS A 150 13.36 3.59 4.55
C CYS A 150 12.33 2.76 3.78
N ALA A 151 12.23 1.46 4.08
CA ALA A 151 11.27 0.58 3.44
C ALA A 151 9.82 0.96 3.80
N THR A 152 9.55 1.22 5.08
CA THR A 152 8.23 1.64 5.57
C THR A 152 7.80 2.97 4.95
N PHE A 153 8.71 3.96 4.88
CA PHE A 153 8.44 5.24 4.24
C PHE A 153 8.09 5.06 2.76
N ASN A 154 8.88 4.30 2.00
CA ASN A 154 8.62 4.03 0.60
C ASN A 154 7.27 3.33 0.38
N PHE A 155 6.91 2.38 1.26
CA PHE A 155 5.61 1.71 1.21
C PHE A 155 4.46 2.70 1.43
N LEU A 156 4.54 3.55 2.47
CA LEU A 156 3.52 4.55 2.78
C LEU A 156 3.38 5.60 1.67
N CYS A 157 4.51 6.03 1.07
CA CYS A 157 4.51 6.91 -0.10
C CYS A 157 3.81 6.25 -1.29
N HIS A 158 4.06 4.95 -1.51
CA HIS A 158 3.43 4.19 -2.58
C HIS A 158 1.93 4.00 -2.40
N GLU A 159 1.46 3.87 -1.15
CA GLU A 159 0.03 3.86 -0.82
C GLU A 159 -0.65 5.22 -1.08
N GLY A 160 0.13 6.29 -1.28
CA GLY A 160 -0.37 7.64 -1.49
C GLY A 160 -0.77 8.35 -0.20
N ARG A 161 -0.28 7.88 0.96
CA ARG A 161 -0.50 8.55 2.24
C ARG A 161 0.40 9.77 2.39
N VAL A 162 -0.07 10.78 3.11
CA VAL A 162 0.75 11.96 3.45
C VAL A 162 1.68 11.58 4.60
N THR A 163 2.86 11.08 4.22
CA THR A 163 3.89 10.59 5.14
C THR A 163 5.12 11.51 5.15
N GLY A 164 5.80 11.57 6.29
CA GLY A 164 7.12 12.15 6.43
C GLY A 164 8.11 11.12 6.98
N ALA A 165 9.40 11.41 6.86
CA ALA A 165 10.43 10.63 7.54
C ALA A 165 11.48 11.52 8.18
N ALA A 166 12.03 11.10 9.32
CA ALA A 166 13.19 11.72 9.94
C ALA A 166 14.26 10.63 10.10
N LEU A 167 15.34 10.70 9.33
CA LEU A 167 16.30 9.62 9.18
C LEU A 167 17.69 10.05 9.63
N ILE A 168 18.32 9.21 10.44
CA ILE A 168 19.72 9.32 10.84
C ILE A 168 20.50 8.26 10.06
N PRO A 169 21.60 8.61 9.36
CA PRO A 169 22.41 7.62 8.67
C PRO A 169 23.06 6.67 9.67
N PRO A 170 23.07 5.35 9.42
CA PRO A 170 23.70 4.39 10.33
C PRO A 170 25.22 4.59 10.34
N PRO A 171 25.89 4.54 11.51
CA PRO A 171 27.33 4.78 11.61
C PRO A 171 28.20 3.67 10.96
N GLY A 172 27.64 2.49 10.69
CA GLY A 172 28.30 1.34 10.06
C GLY A 172 27.54 0.91 8.80
N GLY A 173 28.27 0.70 7.70
CA GLY A 173 27.68 0.60 6.37
C GLY A 173 26.97 -0.72 6.04
N THR A 174 25.83 -0.57 5.37
CA THR A 174 25.34 -1.49 4.34
C THR A 174 24.65 -0.63 3.31
N VAL A 175 25.11 -0.62 2.06
CA VAL A 175 24.41 0.12 0.99
C VAL A 175 23.22 -0.72 0.56
N LEU A 176 21.98 -0.30 0.86
CA LEU A 176 20.83 -0.84 0.14
C LEU A 176 20.81 -0.20 -1.24
N THR A 177 21.45 -0.83 -2.21
CA THR A 177 21.21 -0.54 -3.63
C THR A 177 19.87 -1.16 -3.98
N SER A 178 18.81 -0.36 -4.12
CA SER A 178 17.58 -0.84 -4.75
C SER A 178 17.91 -1.20 -6.22
N PRO A 179 17.57 -2.39 -6.72
CA PRO A 179 17.97 -2.85 -8.06
C PRO A 179 17.20 -2.19 -9.21
N VAL A 180 16.55 -1.04 -8.99
CA VAL A 180 15.63 -0.44 -9.98
C VAL A 180 16.36 0.47 -10.99
N GLN A 181 17.65 0.78 -10.80
CA GLN A 181 18.35 1.79 -11.61
C GLN A 181 19.75 1.36 -12.14
N ALA A 182 19.91 0.10 -12.54
CA ALA A 182 21.14 -0.41 -13.19
C ALA A 182 20.95 -0.79 -14.67
N ALA A 183 19.96 -0.21 -15.36
CA ALA A 183 19.74 -0.41 -16.79
C ALA A 183 19.48 0.94 -17.48
N ALA A 184 20.55 1.64 -17.82
CA ALA A 184 20.60 2.70 -18.83
C ALA A 184 22.00 2.73 -19.45
#